data_AF-A0A6B1ANB4-F1
#
_entry.id   AF-A0A6B1ANB4-F1
#
_cell.length_a   1.000
_cell.length_b   1.000
_cell.length_c   1.000
_cell.angle_alpha   90.00
_cell.angle_beta   90.00
_cell.angle_gamma   90.00
#
_symmetry.space_group_name_H-M   'P 1'
#
loop_
_entity.id
_entity.type
_entity.pdbx_description
1 polymer ?
#
loop_
_entity_poly.entity_id
_entity_poly.type
_entity_poly.pdbx_seq_one_letter_code
_entity_poly.pdbx_strand_id
1 'polypeptide(L)'
;MQAEDILTATHKLEESGMTRSQSETIANTIIAAVAPLATKADLESMKEATKTDLESMRKQMATKADLASMKEHMATKKDVESVKVWYLLTLLGVVGTILYITD
;
A
#
# COMPACT_ATOMS: atom_id res chain seq x y z
N MET A 1 10.52 -6.88 31.37
CA MET A 1 11.16 -6.39 32.61
C MET A 1 11.32 -7.59 33.51
N GLN A 2 12.55 -7.97 33.85
CA GLN A 2 12.82 -9.18 34.64
C GLN A 2 12.68 -8.84 36.14
N ALA A 3 12.40 -9.82 37.00
CA ALA A 3 12.19 -9.59 38.45
C ALA A 3 13.37 -8.87 39.13
N GLU A 4 14.58 -9.05 38.59
CA GLU A 4 15.83 -8.36 38.95
C GLU A 4 15.74 -6.83 38.79
N ASP A 5 15.11 -6.34 37.71
CA ASP A 5 14.96 -4.91 37.42
C ASP A 5 14.05 -4.24 38.46
N ILE A 6 13.03 -4.97 38.91
CA ILE A 6 12.06 -4.51 39.90
C ILE A 6 12.74 -4.41 41.25
N LEU A 7 13.46 -5.45 41.68
CA LEU A 7 14.16 -5.48 42.96
C LEU A 7 15.17 -4.32 43.09
N THR A 8 15.89 -4.03 42.01
CA THR A 8 16.84 -2.91 41.93
C THR A 8 16.13 -1.55 42.02
N ALA A 9 14.98 -1.40 41.37
CA ALA A 9 14.17 -0.19 41.45
C ALA A 9 13.58 0.03 42.86
N THR A 10 13.12 -1.04 43.51
CA THR A 10 12.59 -0.99 44.88
C THR A 10 13.69 -0.58 45.87
N HIS A 11 14.90 -1.11 45.72
CA HIS A 11 16.05 -0.76 46.57
C HIS A 11 16.42 0.73 46.45
N LYS A 12 16.49 1.27 45.22
CA LYS A 12 16.76 2.70 44.99
C LYS A 12 15.69 3.63 45.57
N LEU A 13 14.44 3.17 45.64
CA LEU A 13 13.34 3.89 46.26
C LEU A 13 13.41 3.80 47.80
N GLU A 14 13.87 2.69 48.36
CA GLU A 14 14.15 2.59 49.80
C GLU A 14 15.31 3.53 50.21
N GLU A 15 16.36 3.62 49.39
CA GLU A 15 17.49 4.55 49.60
C GLU A 15 17.09 6.04 49.61
N SER A 16 15.98 6.41 48.97
CA SER A 16 15.47 7.79 48.97
C SER A 16 14.59 8.12 50.20
N GLY A 17 14.51 7.21 51.18
CA GLY A 17 13.75 7.38 52.41
C GLY A 17 12.31 6.85 52.34
N MET A 18 11.96 6.11 51.28
CA MET A 18 10.63 5.54 51.09
C MET A 18 10.51 4.18 51.77
N THR A 19 9.34 3.86 52.32
CA THR A 19 9.14 2.54 52.94
C THR A 19 9.03 1.44 51.88
N ARG A 20 9.46 0.22 52.21
CA ARG A 20 9.38 -0.94 51.30
C ARG A 20 7.99 -1.14 50.68
N SER A 21 6.94 -0.97 51.48
CA SER A 21 5.55 -1.08 51.03
C SER A 21 5.18 -0.01 49.99
N GLN A 22 5.64 1.23 50.16
CA GLN A 22 5.45 2.29 49.18
C GLN A 22 6.25 2.01 47.90
N SER A 23 7.49 1.52 48.04
CA SER A 23 8.37 1.18 46.91
C SER A 23 7.77 0.07 46.04
N GLU A 24 7.24 -0.99 46.65
CA GLU A 24 6.54 -2.06 45.95
C GLU A 24 5.25 -1.56 45.28
N THR A 25 4.49 -0.72 45.96
CA THR A 25 3.26 -0.12 45.41
C THR A 25 3.56 0.72 44.17
N ILE A 26 4.62 1.54 44.22
CA ILE A 26 5.04 2.40 43.11
C ILE A 26 5.58 1.55 41.95
N ALA A 27 6.43 0.56 42.23
CA ALA A 27 6.96 -0.33 41.19
C ALA A 27 5.83 -1.07 40.46
N ASN A 28 4.86 -1.62 41.20
CA ASN A 28 3.71 -2.32 40.62
C ASN A 28 2.79 -1.38 39.83
N THR A 29 2.60 -0.15 40.29
CA THR A 29 1.80 0.86 39.56
C THR A 29 2.47 1.26 38.25
N ILE A 30 3.80 1.44 38.25
CA ILE A 30 4.57 1.75 37.05
C ILE A 30 4.53 0.56 36.07
N ILE A 31 4.67 -0.68 36.55
CA ILE A 31 4.53 -1.88 35.72
C ILE A 31 3.16 -1.91 35.05
N ALA A 32 2.09 -1.69 35.81
CA ALA A 32 0.73 -1.69 35.27
C ALA A 32 0.51 -0.56 34.25
N ALA A 33 1.09 0.62 34.47
CA ALA A 33 0.99 1.75 33.55
C ALA A 33 1.81 1.55 32.25
N VAL A 34 2.95 0.84 32.33
CA VAL A 34 3.85 0.60 31.19
C VAL A 34 3.52 -0.68 30.42
N ALA A 35 2.87 -1.66 31.06
CA ALA A 35 2.45 -2.91 30.42
C ALA A 35 1.66 -2.75 29.10
N PRO A 36 0.74 -1.78 28.93
CA PRO A 36 0.04 -1.59 27.66
C PRO A 36 0.83 -0.78 26.63
N LEU A 37 1.99 -0.22 26.98
CA LEU A 37 2.79 0.54 26.02
C LEU A 37 3.41 -0.41 25.00
N ALA A 38 3.19 -0.10 23.72
CA ALA A 38 3.84 -0.80 22.62
C ALA A 38 5.37 -0.70 22.78
N THR A 39 6.02 -1.86 22.73
CA THR A 39 7.48 -1.92 22.82
C THR A 39 8.11 -1.45 21.51
N LYS A 40 9.41 -1.15 21.56
CA LYS A 40 10.17 -0.78 20.36
C LYS A 40 10.09 -1.87 19.27
N ALA A 41 9.98 -3.14 19.66
CA ALA A 41 9.82 -4.25 18.71
C ALA A 41 8.45 -4.22 18.02
N ASP A 42 7.38 -3.91 18.75
CA ASP A 42 6.03 -3.79 18.20
C ASP A 42 5.98 -2.67 17.15
N LEU A 43 6.57 -1.51 17.47
CA LEU A 43 6.67 -0.39 16.54
C LEU A 43 7.47 -0.73 15.27
N GLU A 44 8.59 -1.46 15.40
CA GLU A 44 9.38 -1.88 14.24
C GLU A 44 8.61 -2.87 13.36
N SER A 45 7.90 -3.83 13.96
CA SER A 45 7.06 -4.77 13.20
C SER A 45 5.94 -4.06 12.42
N MET A 46 5.30 -3.06 13.04
CA MET A 46 4.25 -2.28 12.39
C MET A 46 4.81 -1.43 11.24
N LYS A 47 6.02 -0.89 11.40
CA LYS A 47 6.72 -0.14 10.36
C LYS A 47 7.06 -1.03 9.16
N GLU A 48 7.60 -2.23 9.37
CA GLU A 48 7.92 -3.15 8.28
C GLU A 48 6.66 -3.68 7.57
N ALA A 49 5.59 -3.96 8.31
CA ALA A 49 4.30 -4.31 7.72
C ALA A 49 3.75 -3.17 6.83
N THR A 50 3.76 -1.93 7.33
CA THR A 50 3.27 -0.76 6.58
C THR A 50 4.11 -0.50 5.32
N LYS A 51 5.43 -0.67 5.41
CA LYS A 51 6.34 -0.52 4.26
C LYS A 51 6.04 -1.57 3.18
N THR A 52 5.86 -2.82 3.59
CA THR A 52 5.53 -3.93 2.67
C THR A 52 4.20 -3.69 1.95
N ASP A 53 3.18 -3.22 2.67
CA ASP A 53 1.87 -2.91 2.10
C ASP A 53 1.94 -1.75 1.09
N LEU A 54 2.69 -0.69 1.40
CA LEU A 54 2.91 0.42 0.47
C LEU A 54 3.65 -0.01 -0.80
N GLU A 55 4.65 -0.87 -0.69
CA GLU A 55 5.34 -1.43 -1.86
C GLU A 55 4.41 -2.29 -2.71
N SER A 56 3.56 -3.10 -2.09
CA SER A 56 2.54 -3.90 -2.77
C SER A 56 1.54 -3.02 -3.53
N MET A 57 0.99 -2.00 -2.87
CA MET A 57 0.10 -1.02 -3.51
C MET A 57 0.76 -0.32 -4.69
N ARG A 58 2.03 0.10 -4.54
CA ARG A 58 2.78 0.76 -5.62
C ARG A 58 2.93 -0.15 -6.84
N LYS A 59 3.22 -1.43 -6.64
CA LYS A 59 3.28 -2.43 -7.74
C LYS A 59 1.93 -2.62 -8.43
N GLN A 60 0.84 -2.70 -7.66
CA GLN A 60 -0.52 -2.81 -8.22
C GLN A 60 -0.93 -1.58 -9.02
N MET A 61 -0.56 -0.38 -8.55
CA MET A 61 -0.82 0.88 -9.25
C MET A 61 -0.01 0.98 -10.54
N ALA A 62 1.27 0.57 -10.52
CA ALA A 62 2.09 0.49 -11.73
C ALA A 62 1.46 -0.44 -12.77
N THR A 63 1.04 -1.65 -12.38
CA THR A 63 0.38 -2.58 -13.30
C THR A 63 -0.95 -2.06 -13.84
N LYS A 64 -1.72 -1.31 -13.05
CA LYS A 64 -2.94 -0.64 -13.56
C LYS A 64 -2.62 0.45 -14.58
N ALA A 65 -1.58 1.24 -14.35
CA ALA A 65 -1.13 2.27 -15.30
C ALA A 65 -0.64 1.63 -16.61
N ASP A 66 0.13 0.56 -16.53
CA ASP A 66 0.59 -0.20 -17.70
C ASP A 66 -0.59 -0.80 -18.49
N LEU A 67 -1.59 -1.33 -17.78
CA LEU A 67 -2.79 -1.89 -18.40
C LEU A 67 -3.67 -0.81 -19.07
N ALA A 68 -3.73 0.39 -18.49
CA ALA A 68 -4.40 1.54 -19.10
C ALA A 68 -3.68 1.99 -20.39
N SER A 69 -2.35 2.09 -20.36
CA SER A 69 -1.52 2.40 -21.54
C SER A 69 -1.70 1.34 -22.64
N MET A 70 -1.67 0.05 -22.29
CA MET A 70 -1.91 -1.03 -23.24
C MET A 70 -3.32 -0.93 -23.87
N LYS A 71 -4.34 -0.56 -23.09
CA LYS A 71 -5.70 -0.38 -23.58
C LYS A 71 -5.84 0.81 -24.53
N GLU A 72 -5.06 1.87 -24.34
CA GLU A 72 -5.00 3.02 -25.24
C GLU A 72 -4.34 2.67 -26.58
N HIS A 73 -3.29 1.85 -26.56
CA HIS A 73 -2.56 1.43 -27.76
C HIS A 73 -3.18 0.25 -28.52
N MET A 74 -4.17 -0.44 -27.95
CA MET A 74 -4.90 -1.47 -28.67
C MET A 74 -5.98 -0.85 -29.56
N ALA A 75 -5.85 -1.07 -30.88
CA ALA A 75 -6.95 -0.84 -31.80
C ALA A 75 -8.16 -1.68 -31.37
N THR A 76 -9.23 -1.01 -30.98
CA THR A 76 -10.47 -1.65 -30.55
C THR A 76 -11.25 -2.13 -31.77
N LYS A 77 -12.21 -3.04 -31.56
CA LYS A 77 -13.08 -3.56 -32.63
C LYS A 77 -13.74 -2.44 -33.45
N LYS A 78 -14.04 -1.30 -32.83
CA LYS A 78 -14.61 -0.11 -33.47
C LYS A 78 -13.63 0.56 -34.44
N ASP A 79 -12.33 0.56 -34.12
CA ASP A 79 -11.28 1.11 -34.98
C ASP A 79 -11.15 0.27 -36.26
N VAL A 80 -11.20 -1.06 -36.12
CA VAL A 80 -11.20 -2.00 -37.26
C VAL A 80 -12.45 -1.84 -38.13
N GLU A 81 -13.63 -1.71 -37.53
CA GLU A 81 -14.88 -1.46 -38.27
C GLU A 81 -14.85 -0.12 -39.01
N SER A 82 -14.29 0.93 -38.40
CA SER A 82 -14.15 2.25 -39.02
C SER A 82 -13.24 2.20 -40.26
N VAL A 83 -12.11 1.49 -40.18
CA VAL A 83 -11.21 1.29 -41.33
C VAL A 83 -11.90 0.49 -42.44
N LYS A 84 -12.66 -0.55 -42.11
CA LYS A 84 -13.42 -1.34 -43.09
C LYS A 84 -14.47 -0.50 -43.82
N VAL A 85 -15.24 0.30 -43.09
CA VAL A 85 -16.25 1.19 -43.70
C VAL A 85 -15.59 2.20 -44.62
N TRP A 86 -14.49 2.82 -44.18
CA TRP A 86 -13.73 3.75 -45.01
C TRP A 86 -13.24 3.09 -46.30
N TYR A 87 -12.68 1.88 -46.21
CA TYR A 87 -12.21 1.12 -47.37
C TYR A 87 -13.34 0.73 -48.34
N LEU A 88 -14.51 0.36 -47.84
CA LEU A 88 -15.67 0.05 -48.69
C LEU A 88 -16.19 1.29 -49.43
N LEU A 89 -16.25 2.44 -48.76
CA LEU A 89 -16.68 3.69 -49.37
C LEU A 89 -15.72 4.16 -50.48
N THR A 90 -14.40 4.04 -50.25
CA THR A 90 -13.41 4.39 -51.27
C THR A 90 -13.49 3.44 -52.47
N LEU A 91 -13.62 2.13 -52.24
CA LEU A 91 -13.80 1.17 -53.33
C LEU A 91 -15.04 1.45 -54.16
N LEU A 92 -16.19 1.72 -53.52
CA LEU A 92 -17.42 2.05 -54.24
C LEU A 92 -17.28 3.33 -55.08
N GLY A 93 -16.62 4.36 -54.56
CA GLY A 93 -16.34 5.59 -55.30
C GLY A 93 -15.44 5.36 -56.52
N VAL A 94 -14.39 4.55 -56.38
CA VAL A 94 -13.50 4.18 -57.50
C VAL A 94 -14.27 3.41 -58.58
N VAL A 95 -15.08 2.42 -58.19
CA VAL A 95 -15.91 1.64 -59.13
C VAL A 95 -16.90 2.52 -59.86
N GLY A 96 -17.60 3.43 -59.16
CA GLY A 96 -18.54 4.36 -59.77
C GLY A 96 -17.89 5.31 -60.78
N THR A 97 -16.67 5.77 -60.47
CA THR A 97 -15.89 6.63 -61.38
C THR A 97 -15.48 5.90 -62.65
N ILE A 98 -15.04 4.64 -62.53
CA ILE A 98 -14.67 3.80 -63.68
C ILE A 98 -15.89 3.55 -64.58
N LEU A 99 -17.06 3.27 -63.99
CA LEU A 99 -18.30 3.06 -64.73
C LEU A 99 -18.74 4.33 -65.48
N TYR A 100 -18.67 5.50 -64.84
CA TYR A 100 -19.04 6.78 -65.46
C TYR A 100 -18.14 7.17 -66.65
N ILE A 101 -16.87 6.75 -66.66
CA ILE A 101 -15.94 7.05 -67.77
C ILE A 101 -16.14 6.09 -68.96
N THR A 102 -16.76 4.93 -68.73
CA THR A 102 -16.91 3.86 -69.73
C THR A 102 -18.26 3.90 -70.47
N ASP A 103 -19.24 4.67 -69.97
CA ASP A 103 -20.54 4.97 -70.59
C ASP A 103 -20.45 6.26 -71.44
#